data_AF-A0AAW2PH83-F1
#
_entry.id   AF-A0AAW2PH83-F1
#
_cell.length_a   1.000
_cell.length_b   1.000
_cell.length_c   1.000
_cell.angle_alpha   90.00
_cell.angle_beta   90.00
_cell.angle_gamma   90.00
#
_symmetry.space_group_name_H-M   'P 1'
#
loop_
_entity.id
_entity.type
_entity.pdbx_description
1 polymer ?
#
loop_
_entity_poly.entity_id
_entity_poly.type
_entity_poly.pdbx_seq_one_letter_code
_entity_poly.pdbx_strand_id
1 'polypeptide(L)'
;MKRFFKPVEKDGSFKKPTLSSSSSPVKDSEKLTENASDAGNEENVDTAKKEPLKFLTWNANSFLLRIKNNWPEFSKFVESLDPDVIAIQDCGQPGFTVSERKRFDSILKEGKLVDAYRYLHKDKDMERGSPGQDTLLGKKLKERIVACEMHGWGIELEGFYGSDHCPVSLELSYVSPNSSGS
;
A
#
# COMPACT_ATOMS: atom_id res chain seq x y z
N MET A 1 -20.07 24.39 -24.99
CA MET A 1 -21.29 23.79 -24.40
C MET A 1 -21.04 23.42 -22.94
N LYS A 2 -21.71 24.08 -21.98
CA LYS A 2 -21.70 23.68 -20.56
C LYS A 2 -22.70 22.54 -20.37
N ARG A 3 -22.22 21.35 -19.98
CA ARG A 3 -23.09 20.23 -19.62
C ARG A 3 -23.50 20.39 -18.15
N PHE A 4 -24.77 20.68 -17.91
CA PHE A 4 -25.35 20.63 -16.57
C PHE A 4 -25.64 19.17 -16.22
N PHE A 5 -25.06 18.68 -15.13
CA PHE A 5 -25.51 17.42 -14.52
C PHE A 5 -26.83 17.67 -13.80
N LYS A 6 -27.87 16.90 -14.13
CA LYS A 6 -29.11 16.84 -13.36
C LYS A 6 -29.02 15.66 -12.37
N PRO A 7 -29.33 15.86 -11.07
CA PRO A 7 -29.44 14.77 -10.12
C PRO A 7 -30.59 13.82 -10.50
N VAL A 8 -30.37 12.53 -10.33
CA VAL A 8 -31.40 11.49 -10.53
C VAL A 8 -32.34 11.49 -9.33
N GLU A 9 -33.64 11.65 -9.58
CA GLU A 9 -34.68 11.55 -8.55
C GLU A 9 -34.81 10.09 -8.09
N LYS A 10 -34.81 9.90 -6.78
CA LYS A 10 -34.79 8.59 -6.13
C LYS A 10 -36.23 8.16 -5.80
N ASP A 11 -36.88 7.49 -6.74
CA ASP A 11 -38.13 6.79 -6.44
C ASP A 11 -37.85 5.54 -5.60
N GLY A 12 -38.65 5.39 -4.55
CA GLY A 12 -38.34 4.61 -3.37
C GLY A 12 -38.49 3.10 -3.49
N SER A 13 -37.78 2.41 -2.59
CA SER A 13 -38.27 1.37 -1.66
C SER A 13 -37.18 0.32 -1.42
N PHE A 14 -36.28 0.59 -0.46
CA PHE A 14 -35.40 -0.42 0.10
C PHE A 14 -35.95 -0.83 1.47
N LYS A 15 -36.60 -2.00 1.52
CA LYS A 15 -37.00 -2.64 2.77
C LYS A 15 -35.75 -3.04 3.55
N LYS A 16 -35.62 -2.55 4.78
CA LYS A 16 -34.64 -3.01 5.77
C LYS A 16 -34.92 -4.48 6.16
N PRO A 17 -33.90 -5.33 6.38
CA PRO A 17 -34.10 -6.57 7.12
C PRO A 17 -34.17 -6.28 8.62
N THR A 18 -35.22 -6.77 9.26
CA THR A 18 -35.49 -6.69 10.70
C THR A 18 -34.78 -7.84 11.41
N LEU A 19 -34.05 -7.55 12.49
CA LEU A 19 -33.59 -8.56 13.45
C LEU A 19 -34.80 -9.21 14.14
N SER A 20 -34.83 -10.55 14.20
CA SER A 20 -35.67 -11.27 15.16
C SER A 20 -34.83 -12.25 15.98
N SER A 21 -35.01 -12.14 17.29
CA SER A 21 -34.58 -13.07 18.33
C SER A 21 -35.70 -14.08 18.63
N SER A 22 -35.35 -15.35 18.80
CA SER A 22 -36.10 -16.37 19.56
C SER A 22 -35.26 -17.66 19.58
N SER A 23 -34.61 -17.97 20.70
CA SER A 23 -35.03 -18.90 21.77
C SER A 23 -35.12 -20.37 21.33
N SER A 24 -34.18 -21.16 21.88
CA SER A 24 -33.94 -22.61 21.74
C SER A 24 -35.16 -23.52 22.01
N PRO A 25 -35.08 -24.83 21.68
CA PRO A 25 -34.70 -25.78 22.73
C PRO A 25 -33.79 -26.97 22.31
N VAL A 26 -33.29 -27.61 23.36
CA VAL A 26 -32.25 -28.64 23.53
C VAL A 26 -32.69 -30.06 23.15
N LYS A 27 -31.71 -30.92 22.77
CA LYS A 27 -31.50 -32.36 23.10
C LYS A 27 -30.53 -32.99 22.08
N ASP A 28 -29.64 -33.94 22.34
CA ASP A 28 -28.99 -34.56 23.50
C ASP A 28 -27.90 -35.49 22.89
N SER A 29 -26.73 -35.62 23.54
CA SER A 29 -25.76 -36.76 23.56
C SER A 29 -25.35 -37.48 22.25
N GLU A 30 -24.08 -37.83 21.98
CA GLU A 30 -23.20 -38.70 22.78
C GLU A 30 -21.70 -38.42 22.49
N LYS A 31 -20.87 -38.75 23.49
CA LYS A 31 -19.41 -38.69 23.54
C LYS A 31 -18.86 -40.13 23.57
N LEU A 32 -17.62 -40.33 23.08
CA LEU A 32 -16.57 -41.35 23.44
C LEU A 32 -15.80 -41.74 22.15
N THR A 33 -14.48 -41.91 22.05
CA THR A 33 -13.31 -41.68 22.92
C THR A 33 -12.05 -41.82 22.06
N GLU A 34 -11.05 -41.02 22.42
CA GLU A 34 -9.58 -41.18 22.40
C GLU A 34 -8.95 -42.43 21.77
N ASN A 35 -7.88 -42.21 21.00
CA ASN A 35 -6.56 -42.79 21.33
C ASN A 35 -5.40 -41.95 20.74
N ALA A 36 -4.42 -41.67 21.60
CA ALA A 36 -3.05 -41.24 21.31
C ALA A 36 -2.34 -42.30 20.44
N SER A 37 -1.26 -42.07 19.71
CA SER A 37 -0.12 -41.16 19.82
C SER A 37 0.68 -41.33 18.53
N ASP A 38 1.24 -40.26 17.96
CA ASP A 38 2.59 -40.38 17.41
C ASP A 38 3.32 -39.05 17.51
N ALA A 39 4.50 -39.12 18.09
CA ALA A 39 5.39 -38.01 18.37
C ALA A 39 6.32 -37.84 17.16
N GLY A 40 6.24 -36.70 16.50
CA GLY A 40 7.14 -36.35 15.41
C GLY A 40 7.30 -34.86 15.30
N ASN A 41 8.28 -34.32 16.05
CA ASN A 41 8.98 -33.06 15.80
C ASN A 41 8.14 -31.95 15.14
N GLU A 42 7.35 -31.23 15.93
CA GLU A 42 7.06 -29.85 15.58
C GLU A 42 8.36 -29.07 15.75
N GLU A 43 9.08 -28.92 14.63
CA GLU A 43 10.11 -27.93 14.48
C GLU A 43 9.54 -26.62 15.01
N ASN A 44 10.14 -26.13 16.09
CA ASN A 44 9.94 -24.79 16.59
C ASN A 44 10.49 -23.86 15.50
N VAL A 45 9.71 -23.66 14.44
CA VAL A 45 9.90 -22.56 13.50
C VAL A 45 9.54 -21.35 14.34
N ASP A 46 10.54 -20.87 15.06
CA ASP A 46 10.61 -19.53 15.56
C ASP A 46 10.55 -18.64 14.33
N THR A 47 9.33 -18.43 13.81
CA THR A 47 9.03 -17.35 12.87
C THR A 47 9.18 -16.07 13.66
N ALA A 48 10.41 -15.74 14.02
CA ALA A 48 10.82 -14.41 14.39
C ALA A 48 10.26 -13.53 13.27
N LYS A 49 9.22 -12.76 13.58
CA LYS A 49 8.50 -11.94 12.62
C LYS A 49 9.50 -10.98 11.99
N LYS A 50 10.01 -11.33 10.82
CA LYS A 50 10.96 -10.52 10.07
C LYS A 50 10.28 -9.21 9.71
N GLU A 51 10.92 -8.09 10.02
CA GLU A 51 10.39 -6.78 9.66
C GLU A 51 10.32 -6.65 8.13
N PRO A 52 9.25 -6.08 7.57
CA PRO A 52 9.20 -5.78 6.14
C PRO A 52 10.22 -4.69 5.81
N LEU A 53 10.99 -4.91 4.76
CA LEU A 53 12.05 -4.00 4.32
C LEU A 53 11.85 -3.51 2.89
N LYS A 54 11.20 -4.30 2.04
CA LYS A 54 10.91 -3.96 0.65
C LYS A 54 9.44 -3.64 0.48
N PHE A 55 9.18 -2.42 0.05
CA PHE A 55 7.84 -1.91 -0.18
C PHE A 55 7.69 -1.53 -1.65
N LEU A 56 6.53 -1.80 -2.21
CA LEU A 56 6.16 -1.39 -3.56
C LEU A 56 4.81 -0.70 -3.49
N THR A 57 4.72 0.53 -4.01
CA THR A 57 3.48 1.31 -3.97
C THR A 57 3.02 1.72 -5.37
N TRP A 58 1.70 1.76 -5.56
CA TRP A 58 1.03 2.22 -6.79
C TRP A 58 -0.20 3.05 -6.49
N ASN A 59 -0.50 3.97 -7.39
CA ASN A 59 -1.80 4.58 -7.43
C ASN A 59 -2.85 3.60 -7.99
N ALA A 60 -4.02 3.54 -7.34
CA ALA A 60 -5.15 2.71 -7.72
C ALA A 60 -5.86 3.18 -9.00
N ASN A 61 -5.66 4.43 -9.41
CA ASN A 61 -6.26 4.99 -10.62
C ASN A 61 -5.93 4.11 -11.83
N SER A 62 -6.99 3.68 -12.52
CA SER A 62 -6.90 2.76 -13.67
C SER A 62 -6.24 1.39 -13.40
N PHE A 63 -5.86 1.09 -12.15
CA PHE A 63 -4.98 -0.04 -11.78
C PHE A 63 -5.53 -1.39 -12.24
N LEU A 64 -6.75 -1.70 -11.78
CA LEU A 64 -7.41 -2.97 -12.09
C LEU A 64 -7.71 -3.15 -13.59
N LEU A 65 -8.00 -2.05 -14.29
CA LEU A 65 -8.35 -2.10 -15.71
C LEU A 65 -7.11 -2.43 -16.55
N ARG A 66 -5.98 -1.77 -16.29
CA ARG A 66 -4.78 -1.94 -17.11
C ARG A 66 -3.98 -3.17 -16.72
N ILE A 67 -3.97 -3.59 -15.44
CA ILE A 67 -3.38 -4.88 -15.04
C ILE A 67 -4.00 -6.04 -15.79
N LYS A 68 -5.34 -6.05 -15.96
CA LYS A 68 -6.02 -7.09 -16.74
C LYS A 68 -5.51 -7.16 -18.18
N ASN A 69 -5.13 -6.03 -18.76
CA ASN A 69 -4.63 -5.94 -20.13
C ASN A 69 -3.11 -6.20 -20.23
N ASN A 70 -2.38 -6.15 -19.11
CA ASN A 70 -0.92 -6.27 -19.09
C ASN A 70 -0.40 -7.14 -17.93
N TRP A 71 -1.10 -8.24 -17.64
CA TRP A 71 -0.80 -9.14 -16.53
C TRP A 71 0.63 -9.74 -16.60
N PRO A 72 1.14 -10.20 -17.75
CA PRO A 72 2.47 -10.82 -17.81
C PRO A 72 3.60 -9.84 -17.44
N GLU A 73 3.52 -8.58 -17.87
CA GLU A 73 4.54 -7.59 -17.54
C GLU A 73 4.44 -7.18 -16.06
N PHE A 74 3.23 -6.95 -15.55
CA PHE A 74 2.99 -6.64 -14.15
C PHE A 74 3.48 -7.76 -13.21
N SER A 75 3.10 -9.01 -13.49
CA SER A 75 3.50 -10.16 -12.67
C SER A 75 5.02 -10.35 -12.67
N LYS A 76 5.66 -10.31 -13.83
CA LYS A 76 7.12 -10.37 -13.94
C LYS A 76 7.81 -9.24 -13.17
N PHE A 77 7.25 -8.02 -13.23
CA PHE A 77 7.79 -6.88 -12.50
C PHE A 77 7.70 -7.10 -10.97
N VAL A 78 6.54 -7.50 -10.45
CA VAL A 78 6.36 -7.79 -9.02
C VAL A 78 7.26 -8.95 -8.57
N GLU A 79 7.33 -10.03 -9.34
CA GLU A 79 8.20 -11.18 -9.09
C GLU A 79 9.68 -10.78 -9.06
N SER A 80 10.10 -9.86 -9.93
CA SER A 80 11.49 -9.40 -9.99
C SER A 80 11.89 -8.52 -8.81
N LEU A 81 10.97 -7.71 -8.29
CA LEU A 81 11.22 -6.85 -7.13
C LEU A 81 11.10 -7.62 -5.81
N ASP A 82 10.22 -8.62 -5.76
CA ASP A 82 9.92 -9.44 -4.59
C ASP A 82 9.66 -8.57 -3.33
N PRO A 83 8.64 -7.70 -3.34
CA PRO A 83 8.36 -6.82 -2.21
C PRO A 83 7.71 -7.57 -1.04
N ASP A 84 8.09 -7.24 0.18
CA ASP A 84 7.44 -7.74 1.40
C ASP A 84 6.02 -7.17 1.55
N VAL A 85 5.80 -5.94 1.06
CA VAL A 85 4.53 -5.22 1.16
C VAL A 85 4.22 -4.51 -0.16
N ILE A 86 3.01 -4.73 -0.67
CA ILE A 86 2.45 -3.96 -1.79
C ILE A 86 1.36 -3.03 -1.25
N ALA A 87 1.49 -1.72 -1.51
CA ALA A 87 0.53 -0.70 -1.14
C ALA A 87 -0.18 -0.13 -2.37
N ILE A 88 -1.49 -0.25 -2.45
CA ILE A 88 -2.30 0.32 -3.53
C ILE A 88 -3.11 1.48 -2.95
N GLN A 89 -2.93 2.68 -3.49
CA GLN A 89 -3.41 3.92 -2.91
C GLN A 89 -4.27 4.68 -3.91
N ASP A 90 -5.50 5.04 -3.54
CA ASP A 90 -6.31 5.97 -4.34
C ASP A 90 -5.91 7.40 -3.98
N CYS A 91 -4.94 7.96 -4.71
CA CYS A 91 -4.44 9.31 -4.49
C CYS A 91 -4.76 10.18 -5.72
N GLY A 92 -5.40 11.33 -5.50
CA GLY A 92 -5.50 12.37 -6.53
C GLY A 92 -4.13 13.02 -6.80
N GLN A 93 -4.03 13.85 -7.84
CA GLN A 93 -2.83 14.68 -8.05
C GLN A 93 -2.56 15.56 -6.81
N PRO A 94 -1.42 15.42 -6.13
CA PRO A 94 -1.08 16.30 -5.03
C PRO A 94 -0.54 17.64 -5.55
N GLY A 95 -0.94 18.72 -4.86
CA GLY A 95 -0.07 19.85 -4.58
C GLY A 95 0.36 20.77 -5.71
N PHE A 96 -0.54 21.25 -6.57
CA PHE A 96 -0.15 22.25 -7.58
C PHE A 96 -0.17 23.69 -7.03
N THR A 97 -1.02 23.98 -6.03
CA THR A 97 -1.17 25.33 -5.47
C THR A 97 -0.20 25.62 -4.32
N VAL A 98 0.11 26.90 -4.09
CA VAL A 98 0.93 27.36 -2.94
C VAL A 98 0.32 26.90 -1.61
N SER A 99 -1.01 26.95 -1.49
CA SER A 99 -1.73 26.56 -0.28
C SER A 99 -1.68 25.05 -0.02
N GLU A 100 -1.70 24.21 -1.06
CA GLU A 100 -1.51 22.77 -0.91
C GLU A 100 -0.08 22.44 -0.50
N ARG A 101 0.93 23.07 -1.13
CA ARG A 101 2.33 22.89 -0.73
C ARG A 101 2.56 23.26 0.73
N LYS A 102 2.06 24.44 1.17
CA LYS A 102 2.16 24.87 2.57
C LYS A 102 1.48 23.90 3.55
N ARG A 103 0.30 23.38 3.18
CA ARG A 103 -0.41 22.38 4.00
C ARG A 103 0.37 21.07 4.08
N PHE A 104 0.93 20.63 2.97
CA PHE A 104 1.75 19.44 2.90
C PHE A 104 3.01 19.58 3.77
N ASP A 105 3.70 20.72 3.69
CA ASP A 105 4.86 21.02 4.56
C ASP A 105 4.49 20.94 6.06
N SER A 106 3.30 21.43 6.43
CA SER A 106 2.79 21.32 7.81
C SER A 106 2.61 19.87 8.23
N ILE A 107 1.99 19.05 7.36
CA ILE A 107 1.79 17.61 7.61
C ILE A 107 3.13 16.90 7.80
N LEU A 108 4.11 17.16 6.94
CA LEU A 108 5.45 16.56 7.07
C LEU A 108 6.12 16.95 8.38
N LYS A 109 6.03 18.24 8.75
CA LYS A 109 6.65 18.77 9.96
C LYS A 109 6.00 18.19 11.22
N GLU A 110 4.68 18.29 11.33
CA GLU A 110 3.90 17.87 12.51
C GLU A 110 3.88 16.35 12.66
N GLY A 111 3.68 15.62 11.55
CA GLY A 111 3.69 14.15 11.53
C GLY A 111 5.08 13.54 11.70
N LYS A 112 6.13 14.36 11.79
CA LYS A 112 7.53 13.91 11.78
C LYS A 112 7.78 12.94 10.63
N LEU A 113 7.35 13.31 9.43
CA LEU A 113 7.50 12.51 8.22
C LEU A 113 8.66 13.03 7.36
N VAL A 114 9.13 12.17 6.47
CA VAL A 114 10.12 12.47 5.43
C VAL A 114 9.62 11.92 4.11
N ASP A 115 9.79 12.67 3.04
CA ASP A 115 9.63 12.18 1.67
C ASP A 115 10.88 11.35 1.33
N ALA A 116 10.71 10.04 1.19
CA ALA A 116 11.80 9.09 1.00
C ALA A 116 12.58 9.33 -0.29
N TYR A 117 11.87 9.64 -1.37
CA TYR A 117 12.46 9.85 -2.68
C TYR A 117 13.30 11.12 -2.69
N ARG A 118 12.72 12.23 -2.20
CA ARG A 118 13.45 13.50 -2.08
C ARG A 118 14.65 13.42 -1.13
N TYR A 119 14.54 12.64 -0.06
CA TYR A 119 15.64 12.44 0.88
C TYR A 119 16.86 11.78 0.20
N LEU A 120 16.63 10.78 -0.66
CA LEU A 120 17.70 10.04 -1.32
C LEU A 120 18.24 10.76 -2.58
N HIS A 121 17.36 11.35 -3.39
CA HIS A 121 17.72 11.85 -4.72
C HIS A 121 18.05 13.34 -4.79
N LYS A 122 17.87 14.11 -3.70
CA LYS A 122 18.19 15.56 -3.61
C LYS A 122 17.73 16.35 -4.86
N ASP A 123 18.47 17.40 -5.24
CA ASP A 123 18.19 18.31 -6.36
C ASP A 123 18.32 17.65 -7.76
N LYS A 124 18.26 16.32 -7.89
CA LYS A 124 18.16 15.70 -9.21
C LYS A 124 16.92 16.24 -9.90
N ASP A 125 17.16 16.82 -11.07
CA ASP A 125 16.20 17.52 -11.90
C ASP A 125 14.84 16.81 -11.93
N MET A 126 13.85 17.55 -11.44
CA MET A 126 12.42 17.24 -11.52
C MET A 126 11.90 17.34 -12.97
N GLU A 127 12.79 17.39 -13.98
CA GLU A 127 12.45 17.35 -15.41
C GLU A 127 11.75 16.05 -15.79
N ARG A 128 11.92 14.98 -15.00
CA ARG A 128 11.10 13.77 -15.09
C ARG A 128 9.75 14.03 -14.46
N GLY A 129 8.93 14.82 -15.15
CA GLY A 129 7.58 15.21 -14.75
C GLY A 129 6.65 14.02 -14.57
N SER A 130 6.71 13.37 -13.41
CA SER A 130 5.59 12.61 -12.87
C SER A 130 5.21 13.19 -11.51
N PRO A 131 4.12 13.97 -11.44
CA PRO A 131 3.58 14.41 -10.17
C PRO A 131 2.86 13.23 -9.51
N GLY A 132 3.28 12.86 -8.31
CA GLY A 132 2.26 12.53 -7.31
C GLY A 132 2.24 11.15 -6.66
N GLN A 133 3.39 10.55 -6.36
CA GLN A 133 3.43 9.57 -5.28
C GLN A 133 4.53 9.91 -4.28
N ASP A 134 4.17 10.75 -3.31
CA ASP A 134 5.03 11.03 -2.16
C ASP A 134 5.09 9.77 -1.28
N THR A 135 6.22 9.07 -1.30
CA THR A 135 6.44 7.93 -0.38
C THR A 135 6.88 8.47 0.98
N LEU A 136 5.90 8.71 1.85
CA LEU A 136 6.14 9.28 3.17
C LEU A 136 6.51 8.22 4.20
N LEU A 137 7.61 8.45 4.89
CA LEU A 137 8.10 7.62 5.99
C LEU A 137 8.19 8.41 7.29
N GLY A 138 8.08 7.73 8.43
CA GLY A 138 8.41 8.34 9.70
C GLY A 138 9.90 8.71 9.75
N LYS A 139 10.24 9.90 10.26
CA LYS A 139 11.62 10.40 10.36
C LYS A 139 12.59 9.44 11.04
N LYS A 140 12.11 8.57 11.93
CA LYS A 140 12.91 7.52 12.61
C LYS A 140 13.47 6.46 11.64
N LEU A 141 12.88 6.32 10.45
CA LEU A 141 13.31 5.36 9.43
C LEU A 141 14.18 6.00 8.34
N LYS A 142 14.36 7.33 8.35
CA LYS A 142 15.06 8.05 7.26
C LYS A 142 16.48 7.51 7.02
N GLU A 143 17.22 7.20 8.08
CA GLU A 143 18.59 6.70 8.02
C GLU A 143 18.67 5.22 7.62
N ARG A 144 17.52 4.53 7.59
CA ARG A 144 17.41 3.16 7.10
C ARG A 144 17.09 3.11 5.60
N ILE A 145 16.79 4.23 4.94
CA ILE A 145 16.45 4.21 3.51
C ILE A 145 17.69 3.84 2.70
N VAL A 146 17.62 2.72 1.99
CA VAL A 146 18.69 2.20 1.11
C VAL A 146 18.43 2.62 -0.33
N ALA A 147 17.20 2.45 -0.79
CA ALA A 147 16.78 2.78 -2.15
C ALA A 147 15.34 3.31 -2.17
N CYS A 148 15.05 4.23 -3.08
CA CYS A 148 13.69 4.67 -3.36
C CYS A 148 13.60 5.03 -4.84
N GLU A 149 12.95 4.21 -5.67
CA GLU A 149 13.02 4.31 -7.12
C GLU A 149 11.65 4.45 -7.76
N MET A 150 11.54 5.36 -8.72
CA MET A 150 10.36 5.52 -9.57
C MET A 150 10.59 4.74 -10.85
N HIS A 151 9.68 3.81 -11.15
CA HIS A 151 9.89 2.82 -12.21
C HIS A 151 9.31 3.19 -13.56
N GLY A 152 8.62 4.33 -13.65
CA GLY A 152 8.00 4.78 -14.89
C GLY A 152 8.35 6.21 -15.23
N TRP A 153 8.34 6.51 -16.54
CA TRP A 153 8.70 7.82 -17.07
C TRP A 153 7.99 8.13 -18.38
N GLY A 154 8.03 9.42 -18.74
CA GLY A 154 7.58 9.90 -20.04
C GLY A 154 6.07 9.97 -20.22
N ILE A 155 5.66 10.69 -21.27
CA ILE A 155 4.25 10.84 -21.66
C ILE A 155 3.65 9.54 -22.22
N GLU A 156 4.50 8.62 -22.67
CA GLU A 156 4.13 7.31 -23.21
C GLU A 156 3.79 6.27 -22.13
N LEU A 157 3.92 6.64 -20.84
CA LEU A 157 3.63 5.79 -19.69
C LEU A 157 4.50 4.50 -19.64
N GLU A 158 5.75 4.59 -20.07
CA GLU A 158 6.71 3.50 -19.99
C GLU A 158 6.99 3.16 -18.53
N GLY A 159 6.89 1.87 -18.16
CA GLY A 159 7.16 1.41 -16.79
C GLY A 159 6.07 1.75 -15.76
N PHE A 160 4.84 2.00 -16.20
CA PHE A 160 3.72 2.29 -15.29
C PHE A 160 2.98 1.03 -14.78
N TYR A 161 3.24 -0.12 -15.42
CA TYR A 161 2.83 -1.46 -14.97
C TYR A 161 1.37 -1.55 -14.48
N GLY A 162 0.46 -1.03 -15.29
CA GLY A 162 -0.96 -1.17 -15.03
C GLY A 162 -1.61 -0.03 -14.26
N SER A 163 -0.93 1.07 -13.93
CA SER A 163 -1.58 2.31 -13.47
C SER A 163 -1.38 3.44 -14.49
N ASP A 164 -2.05 4.57 -14.32
CA ASP A 164 -1.69 5.84 -14.95
C ASP A 164 -0.71 6.66 -14.11
N HIS A 165 -0.24 6.10 -12.99
CA HIS A 165 0.92 6.55 -12.22
C HIS A 165 1.99 5.46 -12.14
N CYS A 166 3.26 5.84 -12.11
CA CYS A 166 4.34 4.86 -12.03
C CYS A 166 4.47 4.25 -10.63
N PRO A 167 4.87 2.97 -10.49
CA PRO A 167 5.20 2.41 -9.19
C PRO A 167 6.40 3.12 -8.57
N VAL A 168 6.40 3.14 -7.24
CA VAL A 168 7.58 3.51 -6.45
C VAL A 168 7.99 2.33 -5.57
N SER A 169 9.24 1.92 -5.65
CA SER A 169 9.81 0.95 -4.70
C SER A 169 10.57 1.67 -3.59
N LEU A 170 10.53 1.12 -2.40
CA LEU A 170 11.30 1.58 -1.24
C LEU A 170 11.98 0.37 -0.58
N GLU A 171 13.27 0.51 -0.30
CA GLU A 171 14.03 -0.49 0.44
C GLU A 171 14.63 0.12 1.71
N LEU A 172 14.47 -0.59 2.82
CA LEU A 172 15.03 -0.25 4.12
C LEU A 172 16.13 -1.22 4.53
N SER A 173 17.14 -0.75 5.26
CA SER A 173 18.12 -1.60 5.92
C SER A 173 17.54 -2.24 7.19
N TYR A 174 18.10 -3.38 7.57
CA TYR A 174 17.82 -3.98 8.88
C TYR A 174 18.23 -3.05 10.01
N VAL A 175 17.52 -3.11 11.14
CA VAL A 175 18.02 -2.52 12.38
C VAL A 175 19.21 -3.35 12.82
N SER A 176 20.42 -2.77 12.78
CA SER A 176 21.54 -3.36 13.48
C SER A 176 21.21 -3.38 14.98
N PRO A 177 21.24 -4.53 15.68
CA PRO A 177 20.88 -4.63 17.09
C PRO A 177 21.78 -3.80 18.04
N ASN A 178 22.78 -3.09 17.52
CA ASN A 178 23.76 -2.32 18.30
C ASN A 178 23.60 -0.79 18.21
N SER A 179 22.53 -0.23 17.63
CA SER A 179 22.36 1.24 17.55
C SER A 179 21.54 1.86 18.69
N SER A 180 21.23 1.11 19.75
CA SER A 180 20.68 1.68 20.99
C SER A 180 21.81 2.06 21.95
N GLY A 181 22.30 3.30 21.85
CA GLY A 181 23.08 3.90 22.93
C GLY A 181 24.29 4.70 22.47
N SER A 182 24.13 6.01 22.41
CA SER A 182 25.13 7.03 22.79
C SER A 182 24.38 8.32 23.12
#